data_AF-A0A212APD5-F1
#
_entry.id   AF-A0A212APD5-F1
#
_cell.length_a   1.000
_cell.length_b   1.000
_cell.length_c   1.000
_cell.angle_alpha   90.00
_cell.angle_beta   90.00
_cell.angle_gamma   90.00
#
_symmetry.space_group_name_H-M   'P 1'
#
loop_
_entity.id
_entity.type
_entity.pdbx_description
1 polymer ?
#
loop_
_entity_poly.entity_id
_entity_poly.type
_entity_poly.pdbx_seq_one_letter_code
_entity_poly.pdbx_strand_id
1 'polypeptide(L)'
;MKDLDVWAFLAEHPARPFPYRRRGVQDFGPSRFGRHPNDIGFQGQCVDIIGRSIRRDPDQSPTASVLEWLRSGKTESAKLISQRPVIVIHPESDRGRVIWDPNVAGNPI
;
A
#
# COMPACT_ATOMS: atom_id res chain seq x y z
N MET A 1 -17.51 -8.38 -0.90
CA MET A 1 -16.72 -7.16 -0.62
C MET A 1 -15.26 -7.56 -0.63
N LYS A 2 -14.36 -6.77 -1.23
CA LYS A 2 -12.95 -7.17 -1.36
C LYS A 2 -12.14 -6.75 -0.13
N ASP A 3 -11.11 -7.53 0.17
CA ASP A 3 -10.11 -7.31 1.22
C ASP A 3 -9.47 -5.92 1.12
N LEU A 4 -9.21 -5.31 2.27
CA LEU A 4 -8.51 -4.04 2.39
C LEU A 4 -7.01 -4.32 2.51
N ASP A 5 -6.23 -3.88 1.52
CA ASP A 5 -4.78 -4.03 1.51
C ASP A 5 -4.10 -2.73 1.97
N VAL A 6 -3.27 -2.81 3.01
CA VAL A 6 -2.40 -1.73 3.47
C VAL A 6 -0.96 -2.05 3.08
N TRP A 7 -0.32 -1.13 2.34
CA TRP A 7 1.08 -1.27 1.95
C TRP A 7 1.97 -0.25 2.68
N ALA A 8 2.96 -0.76 3.40
CA ALA A 8 4.02 0.03 4.01
C ALA A 8 5.30 -0.06 3.15
N PHE A 9 5.71 1.07 2.60
CA PHE A 9 6.93 1.20 1.81
C PHE A 9 8.05 1.80 2.66
N LEU A 10 9.18 1.10 2.71
CA LEU A 10 10.39 1.51 3.43
C LEU A 10 11.50 1.77 2.43
N ALA A 11 12.38 2.73 2.70
CA ALA A 11 13.60 2.87 1.91
C ALA A 11 14.49 1.64 2.14
N GLU A 12 15.07 1.09 1.07
CA GLU A 12 16.12 0.08 1.18
C GLU A 12 17.32 0.64 1.95
N HIS A 13 17.69 -0.01 3.06
CA HIS A 13 18.87 0.38 3.84
C HIS A 13 20.05 -0.55 3.51
N PRO A 14 21.24 -0.02 3.17
CA PRO A 14 22.37 -0.83 2.70
C PRO A 14 22.89 -1.82 3.74
N ALA A 15 22.81 -1.49 5.03
CA ALA A 15 23.25 -2.39 6.10
C ALA A 15 22.24 -3.52 6.42
N ARG A 16 20.95 -3.31 6.13
CA ARG A 16 19.89 -4.29 6.41
C ARG A 16 18.63 -3.94 5.61
N PRO A 17 18.45 -4.48 4.40
CA PRO A 17 17.19 -4.29 3.69
C PRO A 17 16.05 -4.93 4.51
N PHE A 18 14.93 -4.23 4.62
CA PHE A 18 13.70 -4.85 5.11
C PHE A 18 13.36 -6.04 4.19
N PRO A 19 12.69 -7.10 4.69
CA PRO A 19 12.31 -8.22 3.84
C PRO A 19 11.58 -7.74 2.57
N TYR A 20 11.90 -8.36 1.43
CA TYR A 20 11.28 -8.07 0.13
C TYR A 20 9.74 -8.04 0.19
N ARG A 21 9.16 -8.85 1.08
CA ARG A 21 7.74 -8.89 1.40
C ARG A 21 7.55 -9.44 2.82
N ARG A 22 6.98 -8.65 3.72
CA ARG A 22 6.45 -9.11 5.01
C ARG A 22 4.95 -8.95 5.00
N ARG A 23 4.20 -10.02 5.26
CA ARG A 23 2.72 -10.00 5.34
C ARG A 23 2.29 -10.20 6.79
N GLY A 24 1.30 -9.44 7.21
CA GLY A 24 0.52 -9.65 8.42
C GLY A 24 -0.96 -9.47 8.10
N VAL A 25 -1.82 -10.00 8.95
CA VAL A 25 -3.27 -9.82 8.88
C VAL A 25 -3.71 -9.24 10.21
N GLN A 26 -4.55 -8.21 10.18
CA GLN A 26 -5.01 -7.54 11.40
C GLN A 26 -6.52 -7.32 11.39
N ASP A 27 -7.12 -7.54 12.56
CA ASP A 27 -8.46 -7.06 12.91
C ASP A 27 -8.33 -5.77 13.72
N PHE A 28 -9.08 -4.73 13.34
CA PHE A 28 -9.15 -3.47 14.07
C PHE A 28 -10.44 -3.32 14.89
N GLY A 29 -11.22 -4.39 15.03
CA GLY A 29 -12.50 -4.40 15.74
C GLY A 29 -13.68 -3.98 14.84
N PRO A 30 -14.85 -3.69 15.42
CA PRO A 30 -16.06 -3.39 14.66
C PRO A 30 -15.86 -2.32 13.58
N SER A 31 -16.19 -2.67 12.33
CA SER A 31 -16.00 -1.82 11.16
C SER A 31 -17.34 -1.41 10.55
N ARG A 32 -17.46 -0.15 10.13
CA ARG A 32 -18.62 0.33 9.33
C ARG A 32 -18.77 -0.40 7.99
N PHE A 33 -17.70 -1.01 7.52
CA PHE A 33 -17.65 -1.80 6.29
C PHE A 33 -18.05 -3.27 6.51
N GLY A 34 -18.37 -3.64 7.76
CA GLY A 34 -18.72 -5.00 8.14
C GLY A 34 -17.51 -5.94 8.13
N ARG A 35 -17.82 -7.24 8.04
CA ARG A 35 -16.87 -8.35 7.99
C ARG A 35 -17.18 -9.21 6.76
N HIS A 36 -16.16 -9.80 6.14
CA HIS A 36 -16.42 -10.77 5.07
C HIS A 36 -17.05 -12.06 5.66
N PRO A 37 -18.06 -12.67 5.02
CA PRO A 37 -18.70 -13.89 5.55
C PRO A 37 -17.73 -15.06 5.83
N ASN A 38 -16.62 -15.10 5.10
CA ASN A 38 -15.58 -16.14 5.24
C ASN A 38 -14.50 -15.81 6.29
N ASP A 39 -14.52 -14.60 6.88
CA ASP A 39 -13.55 -14.23 7.93
C ASP A 39 -13.98 -14.85 9.26
N ILE A 40 -13.31 -15.92 9.67
CA ILE A 40 -13.57 -16.62 10.94
C ILE A 40 -12.74 -15.98 12.05
N GLY A 41 -13.39 -15.63 13.17
CA GLY A 41 -12.72 -15.08 14.35
C GLY A 41 -12.46 -13.57 14.32
N PHE A 42 -12.81 -12.89 13.22
CA PHE A 42 -12.74 -11.43 13.10
C PHE A 42 -14.06 -10.77 13.58
N GLN A 43 -13.95 -9.62 14.22
CA GLN A 43 -15.04 -8.71 14.58
C GLN A 43 -15.26 -7.64 13.49
N GLY A 44 -14.17 -7.20 12.86
CA GLY A 44 -14.17 -6.22 11.76
C GLY A 44 -13.85 -6.82 10.41
N GLN A 45 -13.45 -5.94 9.48
CA GLN A 45 -12.91 -6.35 8.19
C GLN A 45 -11.48 -6.87 8.38
N CYS A 46 -11.17 -8.03 7.79
CA CYS A 46 -9.81 -8.53 7.70
C CYS A 46 -8.93 -7.58 6.85
N VAL A 47 -7.86 -7.04 7.43
CA VAL A 47 -6.94 -6.11 6.73
C VAL A 47 -5.60 -6.81 6.49
N ASP A 48 -5.23 -6.93 5.22
CA ASP A 48 -3.92 -7.42 4.81
C ASP A 48 -2.90 -6.29 4.90
N ILE A 49 -1.87 -6.46 5.73
CA ILE A 49 -0.78 -5.49 5.89
C ILE A 49 0.47 -6.05 5.25
N ILE A 50 1.00 -5.34 4.25
CA ILE A 50 2.20 -5.76 3.52
C ILE A 50 3.27 -4.69 3.65
N GLY A 51 4.42 -5.05 4.21
CA GLY A 51 5.62 -4.24 4.21
C GLY A 51 6.58 -4.66 3.09
N ARG A 52 7.18 -3.70 2.40
CA ARG A 52 8.35 -3.94 1.55
C ARG A 52 9.33 -2.78 1.56
N SER A 53 10.59 -3.07 1.27
CA SER A 53 11.53 -2.05 0.87
C SER A 53 11.44 -1.73 -0.63
N ILE A 54 11.66 -0.47 -0.97
CA ILE A 54 11.86 0.01 -2.34
C ILE A 54 13.15 0.80 -2.41
N ARG A 55 13.80 0.74 -3.57
CA ARG A 55 14.88 1.68 -3.89
C ARG A 55 14.32 3.10 -3.85
N ARG A 56 15.05 3.99 -3.21
CA ARG A 56 14.74 5.42 -3.10
C ARG A 56 16.04 6.20 -3.24
N ASP A 57 16.03 7.19 -4.12
CA ASP A 57 17.13 8.15 -4.19
C ASP A 57 17.06 9.12 -3.00
N PRO A 58 18.20 9.58 -2.44
CA PRO A 58 18.24 10.40 -1.22
C PRO A 58 17.35 11.65 -1.29
N ASP A 59 17.32 12.29 -2.46
CA ASP A 59 16.60 13.54 -2.72
C ASP A 59 15.14 13.33 -3.15
N GLN A 60 14.72 12.07 -3.35
CA GLN A 60 13.37 11.75 -3.82
C GLN A 60 12.38 11.73 -2.65
N SER A 61 11.22 12.36 -2.81
CA SER A 61 10.17 12.28 -1.77
C SER A 61 9.63 10.84 -1.65
N PRO A 62 9.13 10.42 -0.46
CA PRO A 62 8.55 9.09 -0.30
C PRO A 62 7.44 8.78 -1.31
N THR A 63 6.55 9.75 -1.55
CA THR A 63 5.48 9.64 -2.54
C THR A 63 6.02 9.46 -3.96
N ALA A 64 7.05 10.22 -4.34
CA ALA A 64 7.66 10.08 -5.66
C ALA A 64 8.30 8.69 -5.85
N SER A 65 8.92 8.12 -4.82
CA SER A 65 9.48 6.76 -4.86
C SER A 65 8.39 5.68 -5.05
N VAL A 66 7.25 5.82 -4.36
CA VAL A 66 6.11 4.91 -4.55
C VAL A 66 5.54 5.03 -5.95
N LEU A 67 5.39 6.25 -6.48
CA LEU A 67 4.89 6.48 -7.83
C LEU A 67 5.82 5.91 -8.90
N GLU A 68 7.13 6.09 -8.75
CA GLU A 68 8.11 5.46 -9.64
C GLU A 68 7.99 3.93 -9.59
N TRP A 69 7.89 3.35 -8.40
CA TRP A 69 7.75 1.91 -8.23
C TRP A 69 6.48 1.38 -8.92
N LEU A 70 5.34 2.06 -8.77
CA LEU A 70 4.08 1.72 -9.45
C LEU A 70 4.21 1.83 -10.98
N ARG A 71 4.76 2.94 -11.49
CA ARG A 71 4.99 3.15 -12.92
C ARG A 71 5.91 2.10 -13.53
N SER A 72 6.96 1.72 -12.79
CA SER A 72 7.95 0.78 -13.28
C SER A 72 7.36 -0.60 -13.58
N GLY A 73 6.29 -1.00 -12.87
CA GLY A 73 5.63 -2.29 -13.08
C GLY A 73 6.55 -3.52 -12.94
N LYS A 74 7.74 -3.37 -12.35
CA LYS A 74 8.77 -4.44 -12.33
C LYS A 74 8.40 -5.64 -11.47
N THR A 75 7.44 -5.47 -10.55
CA THR A 75 6.97 -6.56 -9.67
C THR A 75 5.49 -6.82 -9.92
N GLU A 76 5.05 -8.05 -9.67
CA GLU A 76 3.63 -8.41 -9.79
C GLU A 76 2.75 -7.55 -8.87
N SER A 77 3.21 -7.27 -7.66
CA SER A 77 2.52 -6.35 -6.74
C SER A 77 2.38 -4.95 -7.33
N ALA A 78 3.41 -4.40 -7.97
CA ALA A 78 3.33 -3.08 -8.60
C ALA A 78 2.28 -3.07 -9.72
N LYS A 79 2.24 -4.13 -10.55
CA LYS A 79 1.25 -4.26 -11.64
C LYS A 79 -0.18 -4.40 -11.14
N LEU A 80 -0.40 -5.13 -10.03
CA LEU A 80 -1.73 -5.33 -9.46
C LEU A 80 -2.22 -4.10 -8.69
N ILE A 81 -1.34 -3.44 -7.94
CA ILE A 81 -1.68 -2.23 -7.19
C ILE A 81 -1.95 -1.08 -8.14
N SER A 82 -1.19 -0.94 -9.23
CA SER A 82 -1.37 0.13 -10.21
C SER A 82 -2.72 0.07 -10.95
N GLN A 83 -3.47 -1.03 -10.85
CA GLN A 83 -4.83 -1.14 -11.38
C GLN A 83 -5.89 -0.51 -10.47
N ARG A 84 -5.50 0.10 -9.34
CA ARG A 84 -6.43 0.63 -8.34
C ARG A 84 -5.94 1.95 -7.77
N PRO A 85 -6.84 2.79 -7.21
CA PRO A 85 -6.43 3.99 -6.50
C PRO A 85 -5.53 3.66 -5.30
N VAL A 86 -4.47 4.46 -5.12
CA VAL A 86 -3.57 4.38 -3.95
C VAL A 86 -3.73 5.63 -3.11
N ILE A 87 -4.10 5.44 -1.85
CA ILE A 87 -4.40 6.50 -0.89
C ILE A 87 -3.38 6.44 0.24
N VAL A 88 -2.83 7.60 0.61
CA VAL A 88 -1.88 7.71 1.71
C VAL A 88 -2.61 7.65 3.05
N ILE A 89 -2.11 6.81 3.97
CA ILE A 89 -2.63 6.72 5.35
C ILE A 89 -1.70 7.37 6.38
N HIS A 90 -0.41 7.44 6.07
CA HIS A 90 0.67 8.01 6.88
C HIS A 90 1.78 8.52 5.94
N PRO A 91 2.46 9.66 6.24
CA PRO A 91 2.33 10.49 7.44
C PRO A 91 0.99 11.23 7.54
N GLU A 92 0.63 11.69 8.73
CA GLU A 92 -0.60 12.45 9.02
C GLU A 92 -0.79 13.63 8.07
N SER A 93 0.31 14.30 7.70
CA SER A 93 0.31 15.46 6.80
C SER A 93 -0.22 15.17 5.40
N ASP A 94 -0.12 13.92 4.93
CA ASP A 94 -0.56 13.50 3.59
C ASP A 94 -1.77 12.55 3.65
N ARG A 95 -2.33 12.29 4.83
CA ARG A 95 -3.40 11.30 5.01
C ARG A 95 -4.63 11.65 4.15
N GLY A 96 -5.14 10.66 3.45
CA GLY A 96 -6.30 10.78 2.56
C GLY A 96 -5.96 11.26 1.15
N ARG A 97 -4.71 11.66 0.89
CA ARG A 97 -4.27 12.05 -0.45
C ARG A 97 -4.25 10.84 -1.38
N VAL A 98 -4.91 10.96 -2.52
CA VAL A 98 -4.78 10.01 -3.64
C VAL A 98 -3.47 10.33 -4.36
N ILE A 99 -2.55 9.38 -4.42
CA ILE A 99 -1.26 9.56 -5.11
C ILE A 99 -1.24 8.88 -6.47
N TRP A 100 -2.13 7.91 -6.69
CA TRP A 100 -2.27 7.19 -7.94
C TRP A 100 -3.75 6.89 -8.19
N ASP A 101 -4.25 7.16 -9.40
CA ASP A 101 -5.58 6.74 -9.84
C ASP A 101 -5.52 6.32 -11.32
N PRO A 102 -5.72 5.02 -11.65
CA PRO A 102 -5.67 4.56 -13.04
C PRO A 102 -6.83 5.08 -13.91
N ASN A 103 -7.89 5.63 -13.30
CA ASN A 103 -9.05 6.13 -14.05
C ASN A 103 -8.91 7.60 -14.46
N VAL A 104 -7.86 8.30 -14.02
CA VAL A 104 -7.55 9.66 -14.44
C VAL A 104 -6.55 9.59 -15.60
N ALA A 105 -6.96 10.07 -16.78
CA ALA A 105 -6.16 9.96 -18.00
C ALA A 105 -4.79 10.66 -17.86
N GLY A 106 -3.69 9.90 -18.03
CA GLY A 106 -2.33 10.45 -18.16
C GLY A 106 -1.42 10.45 -16.91
N ASN A 107 -1.78 9.76 -15.83
CA ASN A 107 -1.00 9.52 -14.58
C ASN A 107 0.24 10.41 -14.30
N PRO A 108 0.22 11.36 -13.34
CA PRO A 108 -0.61 11.41 -12.11
C PRO A 108 -1.54 12.64 -12.04
N ILE A 109 -2.24 12.81 -10.90
CA ILE A 109 -2.66 14.15 -10.39
C ILE A 109 -1.49 14.76 -9.61
#